data_AF-A0A852WC44-F1
#
_entry.id   AF-A0A852WC44-F1
#
_cell.length_a   1.000
_cell.length_b   1.000
_cell.length_c   1.000
_cell.angle_alpha   90.00
_cell.angle_beta   90.00
_cell.angle_gamma   90.00
#
_symmetry.space_group_name_H-M   'P 1'
#
loop_
_entity.id
_entity.type
_entity.pdbx_description
1 polymer ?
#
loop_
_entity_poly.entity_id
_entity_poly.type
_entity_poly.pdbx_seq_one_letter_code
_entity_poly.pdbx_strand_id
1 'polypeptide(L)' 'MEVVLNWSLVSGYTAAKRQGVAAHELGHAFGLAHNASSRAILMYPDDSRTVTTPSSDDKAGINAIY' A
#
# COMPACT_ATOMS: atom_id res chain seq x y z
N MET A 1 -7.54 -8.96 12.90
CA MET A 1 -6.61 -7.88 12.49
C MET A 1 -7.44 -6.71 12.02
N GLU A 2 -7.03 -5.49 12.38
CA GLU A 2 -7.72 -4.26 12.03
C GLU A 2 -6.75 -3.34 11.29
N VAL A 3 -7.22 -2.67 10.24
CA VAL A 3 -6.48 -1.64 9.52
C VAL A 3 -7.20 -0.32 9.74
N VAL A 4 -6.54 0.64 10.40
CA VAL A 4 -7.08 1.97 10.71
C VAL A 4 -6.25 3.03 10.00
N LEU A 5 -6.91 3.93 9.28
CA LEU A 5 -6.24 5.08 8.64
C LEU A 5 -6.34 6.31 9.53
N ASN A 6 -5.22 7.03 9.69
CA ASN A 6 -5.23 8.32 10.39
C ASN A 6 -5.98 9.37 9.55
N TRP A 7 -7.24 9.61 9.91
CA TRP A 7 -8.12 10.53 9.18
C TRP A 7 -7.59 11.97 9.10
N SER A 8 -6.91 12.45 10.15
CA SER A 8 -6.33 13.80 10.14
C SER A 8 -5.28 13.96 9.04
N LEU A 9 -4.58 12.89 8.66
CA LEU A 9 -3.60 12.90 7.58
C LEU A 9 -4.27 12.71 6.21
N VAL A 10 -5.20 11.75 6.11
CA VAL A 10 -5.75 11.32 4.81
C VAL A 10 -7.00 12.08 4.36
N SER A 11 -7.58 12.94 5.20
CA SER A 11 -8.79 13.70 4.88
C SER A 11 -8.63 14.62 3.67
N GLY A 12 -7.46 15.25 3.52
CA GLY A 12 -7.13 16.11 2.37
C GLY A 12 -6.71 15.35 1.10
N TYR A 13 -6.61 14.02 1.14
CA TYR A 13 -6.17 13.24 -0.01
C TYR A 13 -7.29 13.09 -1.04
N THR A 14 -6.91 12.86 -2.29
CA THR A 14 -7.86 12.41 -3.31
C THR A 14 -8.39 11.01 -2.95
N ALA A 15 -9.55 10.64 -3.49
CA ALA A 15 -10.10 9.29 -3.29
C ALA A 15 -9.11 8.20 -3.72
N ALA A 16 -8.43 8.39 -4.86
CA ALA A 16 -7.41 7.47 -5.34
C ALA A 16 -6.22 7.36 -4.37
N LYS A 17 -5.72 8.48 -3.84
CA LYS A 17 -4.60 8.45 -2.89
C LYS A 17 -5.00 7.76 -1.58
N ARG A 18 -6.23 7.97 -1.07
CA ARG A 18 -6.77 7.20 0.08
C ARG A 18 -6.87 5.71 -0.21
N GLN A 19 -7.35 5.33 -1.40
CA GLN A 19 -7.40 3.92 -1.81
C GLN A 19 -6.02 3.29 -1.83
N GLY A 20 -5.01 3.99 -2.35
CA GLY A 20 -3.62 3.51 -2.35
C GLY A 20 -3.05 3.32 -0.95
N VAL A 21 -3.33 4.24 0.00
CA VAL A 21 -2.95 4.06 1.40
C VAL A 21 -3.67 2.84 2.00
N ALA A 22 -4.99 2.72 1.82
CA ALA A 22 -5.74 1.57 2.34
C ALA A 22 -5.20 0.23 1.79
N ALA A 23 -4.91 0.16 0.50
CA ALA A 23 -4.35 -1.03 -0.14
C ALA A 23 -2.93 -1.35 0.36
N HIS A 24 -2.11 -0.33 0.62
CA HIS A 24 -0.77 -0.49 1.21
C HIS A 24 -0.84 -1.08 2.64
N GLU A 25 -1.69 -0.52 3.50
CA GLU A 25 -1.86 -1.04 4.86
C GLU A 25 -2.47 -2.45 4.87
N LEU A 26 -3.36 -2.76 3.91
CA LEU A 26 -3.82 -4.14 3.71
C LEU A 26 -2.67 -5.06 3.28
N GLY A 27 -1.73 -4.60 2.46
CA GLY A 27 -0.52 -5.36 2.13
C GLY A 27 0.28 -5.75 3.38
N HIS A 28 0.47 -4.81 4.32
CA HIS A 28 1.06 -5.10 5.63
C HIS A 28 0.24 -6.10 6.44
N ALA A 29 -1.08 -5.96 6.44
CA ALA A 29 -1.98 -6.88 7.09
C ALA A 29 -1.84 -8.33 6.57
N PHE A 30 -1.53 -8.49 5.28
CA PHE A 30 -1.26 -9.78 4.65
C PHE A 30 0.21 -10.24 4.75
N GLY A 31 1.07 -9.49 5.44
CA GLY A 31 2.46 -9.88 5.71
C GLY A 31 3.50 -9.33 4.74
N LEU A 32 3.13 -8.44 3.81
CA LEU A 32 4.10 -7.79 2.93
C LEU A 32 4.89 -6.71 3.68
N ALA A 33 6.19 -6.63 3.39
CA ALA A 33 7.07 -5.57 3.87
C ALA A 33 7.21 -4.44 2.84
N HIS A 34 7.79 -3.32 3.26
CA HIS A 34 8.07 -2.20 2.37
C HIS A 34 9.03 -2.57 1.23
N ASN A 35 8.82 -1.96 0.06
CA ASN A 35 9.76 -1.99 -1.07
C ASN A 35 10.04 -0.57 -1.59
N ALA A 36 11.23 -0.04 -1.29
CA ALA A 36 11.64 1.31 -1.67
C ALA A 36 12.21 1.43 -3.10
N SER A 37 12.14 0.38 -3.92
CA SER A 37 12.79 0.36 -5.24
C SER A 37 12.11 1.28 -6.26
N SER A 38 10.80 1.48 -6.15
CA SER A 38 10.04 2.33 -7.09
C SER A 38 8.72 2.78 -6.50
N ARG A 39 8.34 4.04 -6.79
CA ARG A 39 7.01 4.61 -6.45
C ARG A 39 5.85 3.93 -7.20
N ALA A 40 6.13 3.10 -8.19
CA ALA A 40 5.16 2.30 -8.93
C ALA A 40 4.84 0.95 -8.25
N ILE A 41 5.35 0.71 -7.04
CA ILE A 41 5.08 -0.49 -6.23
C ILE A 41 4.10 -0.11 -5.11
N LEU A 42 3.12 -0.97 -4.83
CA LEU A 42 2.11 -0.68 -3.82
C LEU A 42 2.73 -0.59 -2.42
N MET A 43 3.68 -1.49 -2.11
CA MET A 43 4.41 -1.47 -0.85
C MET A 43 5.53 -0.41 -0.75
N TYR A 44 5.54 0.63 -1.61
CA TYR A 44 6.48 1.73 -1.44
C TYR A 44 6.26 2.47 -0.09
N PRO A 45 7.31 2.86 0.66
CA PRO A 45 7.18 3.24 2.07
C PRO A 45 6.36 4.50 2.37
N ASP A 46 6.23 5.43 1.43
CA ASP A 46 5.50 6.69 1.64
C ASP A 46 4.34 6.88 0.67
N ASP A 47 3.53 7.89 0.93
CA ASP A 47 2.27 8.16 0.24
C ASP A 47 2.44 8.82 -1.14
N SER A 48 3.66 8.96 -1.63
CA SER A 48 3.97 9.49 -2.96
C SER A 48 3.82 8.44 -4.07
N ARG A 49 3.36 7.23 -3.74
CA ARG A 49 3.02 6.14 -4.68
C ARG A 49 2.21 6.65 -5.88
N THR A 50 2.53 6.14 -7.06
CA THR A 50 1.80 6.44 -8.31
C THR A 50 0.76 5.38 -8.65
N VAL A 51 0.62 4.36 -7.81
CA VAL A 51 -0.28 3.21 -8.00
C VAL A 51 -1.20 3.02 -6.80
N THR A 52 -2.38 2.45 -7.04
CA THR A 52 -3.38 2.12 -6.01
C THR A 52 -3.73 0.63 -5.98
N THR A 53 -3.03 -0.17 -6.79
CA THR A 53 -3.25 -1.61 -6.95
C THR A 53 -1.92 -2.36 -6.87
N PRO A 54 -1.91 -3.65 -6.48
CA PRO A 54 -0.69 -4.44 -6.40
C PRO A 54 0.04 -4.52 -7.74
N SER A 55 1.34 -4.20 -7.73
CA SER A 55 2.27 -4.40 -8.83
C SER A 55 2.65 -5.89 -8.96
N SER A 56 3.50 -6.22 -9.95
CA SER A 56 4.04 -7.57 -10.09
C SER A 56 4.88 -8.00 -8.89
N ASP A 57 5.60 -7.07 -8.26
CA ASP A 57 6.42 -7.34 -7.07
C ASP A 57 5.54 -7.69 -5.87
N ASP A 58 4.52 -6.87 -5.61
CA ASP A 58 3.56 -7.09 -4.51
C ASP A 58 2.84 -8.46 -4.66
N LYS A 59 2.49 -8.84 -5.90
CA LYS A 59 1.87 -10.14 -6.22
C LYS A 59 2.84 -11.31 -6.04
N ALA A 60 4.10 -11.15 -6.41
CA ALA A 60 5.10 -12.19 -6.19
C ALA A 60 5.35 -12.38 -4.69
N GLY A 61 5.41 -11.29 -3.93
CA GLY A 61 5.55 -11.31 -2.48
C GLY A 61 4.41 -12.07 -1.79
N ILE A 62 3.15 -11.79 -2.16
CA ILE A 62 2.02 -12.44 -1.49
C ILE A 62 1.93 -13.94 -1.80
N ASN A 63 2.21 -14.33 -3.05
CA ASN A 63 2.26 -15.73 -3.47
C ASN A 63 3.46 -16.50 -2.89
N ALA A 64 4.46 -15.81 -2.33
CA ALA A 64 5.55 -16.45 -1.61
C ALA A 64 5.19 -16.74 -0.14
N ILE A 65 4.16 -16.08 0.39
CA ILE A 65 3.67 -16.26 1.77
C ILE A 65 2.55 -17.32 1.84
N TYR A 66 1.74 -17.46 0.78
CA TYR A 66 0.55 -18.33 0.70
C TYR A 66 0.53 -19.16 -0.58
#